data_AF-A0A6A8GKT9-F1
#
_entry.id   AF-A0A6A8GKT9-F1
#
_cell.length_a   1.000
_cell.length_b   1.000
_cell.length_c   1.000
_cell.angle_alpha   90.00
_cell.angle_beta   90.00
_cell.angle_gamma   90.00
#
_symmetry.space_group_name_H-M   'P 1'
#
loop_
_entity.id
_entity.type
_entity.pdbx_description
1 polymer ?
#
loop_
_entity_poly.entity_id
_entity_poly.type
_entity_poly.pdbx_seq_one_letter_code
_entity_poly.pdbx_strand_id
1 'polypeptide(L)'
;MADGQQTRRRFIWLTGTATMAGLAGCSGGNGGNGGAETETTTESGGSGSTGGVPEEYATATSIGGTQRNPDSLSSQEAVSYQEEPREGQQCSNCQFYIEDINGDGIGACAIVEGEIAPEAYCVSYVEYEG
;
A
#
# COMPACT_ATOMS: atom_id res chain seq x y z
N MET A 1 2.97 37.83 -6.95
CA MET A 1 4.11 37.02 -7.41
C MET A 1 4.73 36.33 -6.20
N ALA A 2 4.94 35.01 -6.32
CA ALA A 2 5.91 34.18 -5.61
C ALA A 2 5.82 34.04 -4.08
N ASP A 3 6.17 32.94 -3.42
CA ASP A 3 6.32 31.51 -3.72
C ASP A 3 6.63 30.92 -2.32
N GLY A 4 5.68 30.25 -1.69
CA GLY A 4 5.80 29.71 -0.32
C GLY A 4 6.42 28.31 -0.23
N GLN A 5 7.23 27.91 -1.22
CA GLN A 5 7.86 26.60 -1.27
C GLN A 5 9.20 26.61 -0.50
N GLN A 6 9.14 26.55 0.83
CA GLN A 6 10.34 26.38 1.66
C GLN A 6 10.19 25.32 2.75
N THR A 7 9.60 24.17 2.40
CA THR A 7 9.73 22.92 3.18
C THR A 7 10.68 21.96 2.46
N ARG A 8 11.87 22.44 2.10
CA ARG A 8 12.98 21.58 1.68
C ARG A 8 13.82 21.28 2.91
N ARG A 9 13.34 20.33 3.71
CA ARG A 9 14.08 19.75 4.84
C ARG A 9 15.28 18.98 4.30
N ARG A 10 16.35 19.73 4.05
CA ARG A 10 17.73 19.27 3.95
C ARG A 10 18.18 18.87 5.35
N PHE A 11 18.20 17.57 5.63
CA PHE A 11 19.05 17.00 6.67
C PHE A 11 19.73 15.77 6.10
N ILE A 12 20.83 16.02 5.38
CA ILE A 12 21.84 14.99 5.08
C ILE A 12 22.89 15.11 6.17
N TRP A 13 22.97 14.09 7.04
CA TRP A 13 24.12 13.87 7.91
C TRP A 13 25.03 12.82 7.28
N LEU A 14 26.18 13.29 6.81
CA LEU A 14 27.35 12.51 6.40
C LEU A 14 28.27 12.35 7.62
N THR A 15 28.70 11.13 7.95
CA THR A 15 30.07 10.83 8.46
C THR A 15 30.26 9.32 8.70
N GLY A 16 31.33 8.72 8.15
CA GLY A 16 31.73 7.35 8.51
C GLY A 16 32.88 6.72 7.69
N THR A 17 34.10 7.23 7.92
CA THR A 17 35.48 6.70 7.71
C THR A 17 35.79 5.38 6.97
N ALA A 18 36.88 5.45 6.18
CA ALA A 18 37.40 4.52 5.18
C ALA A 18 38.36 3.42 5.67
N THR A 19 38.52 2.36 4.86
CA THR A 19 39.74 1.53 4.76
C THR A 19 40.05 1.24 3.28
N MET A 20 41.33 1.36 2.88
CA MET A 20 41.82 1.11 1.50
C MET A 20 42.71 -0.12 1.45
N ALA A 21 42.53 -1.00 0.45
CA ALA A 21 43.60 -1.78 -0.21
C ALA A 21 43.12 -2.42 -1.54
N GLY A 22 43.71 -2.00 -2.68
CA GLY A 22 43.96 -2.70 -3.98
C GLY A 22 42.81 -3.43 -4.71
N LEU A 23 42.60 -3.43 -6.03
CA LEU A 23 43.41 -3.21 -7.24
C LEU A 23 42.41 -2.83 -8.37
N ALA A 24 42.82 -1.98 -9.30
CA ALA A 24 42.13 -1.49 -10.51
C ALA A 24 40.83 -2.21 -10.99
N GLY A 25 39.73 -1.45 -11.10
CA GLY A 25 38.61 -1.76 -12.01
C GLY A 25 37.20 -1.32 -11.60
N CYS A 26 36.79 -0.13 -12.05
CA CYS A 26 35.42 0.39 -12.30
C CYS A 26 34.27 0.24 -11.25
N SER A 27 33.68 1.41 -10.95
CA SER A 27 32.35 1.70 -10.37
C SER A 27 32.08 1.38 -8.89
N GLY A 28 32.17 2.43 -8.08
CA GLY A 28 31.06 2.92 -7.24
C GLY A 28 30.63 2.04 -6.07
N GLY A 29 31.20 2.30 -4.88
CA GLY A 29 30.78 1.64 -3.64
C GLY A 29 29.59 2.30 -2.93
N ASN A 30 28.90 1.51 -2.10
CA ASN A 30 28.47 1.91 -0.76
C ASN A 30 28.25 0.64 0.10
N GLY A 31 28.94 0.54 1.23
CA GLY A 31 28.71 -0.49 2.23
C GLY A 31 27.58 -0.13 3.19
N GLY A 32 26.93 -1.15 3.76
CA GLY A 32 25.93 -0.97 4.81
C GLY A 32 25.36 -2.32 5.29
N ASN A 33 25.79 -2.72 6.48
CA ASN A 33 25.32 -3.88 7.22
C ASN A 33 23.87 -3.72 7.72
N GLY A 34 23.11 -4.82 7.62
CA GLY A 34 22.22 -5.30 8.69
C GLY A 34 20.81 -4.72 8.76
N GLY A 35 19.85 -5.61 9.01
CA GLY A 35 18.48 -5.27 9.42
C GLY A 35 17.45 -5.79 8.43
N ALA A 36 16.83 -6.92 8.77
CA ALA A 36 15.62 -7.37 8.11
C ALA A 36 14.46 -6.49 8.58
N GLU A 37 13.81 -5.82 7.64
CA GLU A 37 12.39 -5.52 7.69
C GLU A 37 11.92 -5.39 6.24
N THR A 38 10.93 -6.22 5.91
CA THR A 38 10.25 -6.29 4.63
C THR A 38 9.57 -4.96 4.35
N GLU A 39 10.23 -4.10 3.57
CA GLU A 39 9.59 -2.98 2.89
C GLU A 39 9.74 -3.26 1.41
N THR A 40 8.68 -3.82 0.83
CA THR A 40 8.52 -4.04 -0.61
C THR A 40 8.65 -2.68 -1.31
N THR A 41 9.88 -2.33 -1.67
CA THR A 41 10.16 -1.22 -2.58
C THR A 41 9.75 -1.67 -3.97
N THR A 42 8.51 -1.36 -4.34
CA THR A 42 8.03 -1.46 -5.71
C THR A 42 8.82 -0.47 -6.57
N GLU A 43 9.72 -1.01 -7.39
CA GLU A 43 10.42 -0.23 -8.41
C GLU A 43 9.41 0.35 -9.40
N SER A 44 9.50 1.67 -9.59
CA SER A 44 8.73 2.41 -10.59
C SER A 44 9.19 2.03 -12.00
N GLY A 45 8.39 1.20 -12.68
CA GLY A 45 8.39 0.98 -14.12
C GLY A 45 6.96 1.14 -14.64
N GLY A 46 6.71 2.16 -15.46
CA GLY A 46 5.35 2.71 -15.65
C GLY A 46 4.28 1.72 -16.11
N SER A 47 3.17 1.68 -15.38
CA SER A 47 1.83 1.21 -15.78
C SER A 47 0.87 1.60 -14.64
N GLY A 48 -0.42 1.80 -14.91
CA GLY A 48 -1.37 2.43 -13.96
C GLY A 48 -1.29 1.93 -12.51
N SER A 49 -1.49 2.83 -11.54
CA SER A 49 -1.60 2.44 -10.12
C SER A 49 -2.70 1.39 -9.99
N THR A 50 -2.42 0.23 -9.40
CA THR A 50 -3.45 -0.76 -9.06
C THR A 50 -4.13 -0.42 -7.73
N GLY A 51 -3.66 0.64 -7.05
CA GLY A 51 -4.07 0.98 -5.70
C GLY A 51 -3.59 -0.04 -4.68
N GLY A 52 -2.40 -0.63 -4.84
CA GLY A 52 -1.79 -1.51 -3.85
C GLY A 52 -2.34 -2.94 -3.79
N VAL A 53 -2.98 -3.42 -4.86
CA VAL A 53 -3.50 -4.79 -4.98
C VAL A 53 -2.98 -5.46 -6.26
N PRO A 54 -3.04 -6.81 -6.38
CA PRO A 54 -2.81 -7.50 -7.65
C PRO A 54 -3.70 -6.97 -8.79
N GLU A 55 -3.24 -7.09 -10.04
CA GLU A 55 -3.90 -6.50 -11.22
C GLU A 55 -5.37 -6.94 -11.38
N GLU A 56 -5.67 -8.20 -11.03
CA GLU A 56 -7.01 -8.76 -11.07
C GLU A 56 -8.03 -8.04 -10.17
N TYR A 57 -7.57 -7.46 -9.07
CA TYR A 57 -8.41 -6.70 -8.15
C TYR A 57 -8.58 -5.24 -8.57
N ALA A 58 -7.67 -4.69 -9.40
CA ALA A 58 -7.56 -3.26 -9.66
C ALA A 58 -8.89 -2.63 -10.14
N THR A 59 -9.69 -3.38 -10.91
CA THR A 59 -11.02 -2.97 -11.38
C THR A 59 -12.11 -4.01 -11.08
N ALA A 60 -11.88 -4.88 -10.10
CA ALA A 60 -12.88 -5.87 -9.69
C ALA A 60 -14.12 -5.22 -9.06
N THR A 61 -15.22 -5.96 -9.05
CA THR A 61 -16.51 -5.47 -8.53
C THR A 61 -16.75 -6.05 -7.13
N SER A 62 -17.22 -5.21 -6.22
CA SER A 62 -17.58 -5.64 -4.87
C SER A 62 -18.83 -6.51 -4.85
N ILE A 63 -19.07 -7.20 -3.74
CA ILE A 63 -20.32 -7.96 -3.50
C ILE A 63 -21.56 -7.06 -3.65
N GLY A 64 -21.42 -5.78 -3.32
CA GLY A 64 -22.45 -4.74 -3.50
C GLY A 64 -22.58 -4.14 -4.89
N GLY A 65 -21.85 -4.64 -5.89
CA GLY A 65 -21.92 -4.15 -7.27
C GLY A 65 -21.14 -2.87 -7.55
N THR A 66 -20.30 -2.40 -6.62
CA THR A 66 -19.46 -1.22 -6.84
C THR A 66 -18.13 -1.64 -7.46
N GLN A 67 -17.80 -1.11 -8.64
CA GLN A 67 -16.52 -1.38 -9.30
C GLN A 67 -15.40 -0.55 -8.65
N ARG A 68 -14.26 -1.19 -8.36
CA ARG A 68 -13.05 -0.50 -7.90
C ARG A 68 -12.50 0.41 -8.99
N ASN A 69 -12.08 1.60 -8.60
CA ASN A 69 -11.32 2.51 -9.45
C ASN A 69 -10.04 2.93 -8.71
N PRO A 70 -8.84 2.54 -9.19
CA PRO A 70 -7.60 2.81 -8.48
C PRO A 70 -7.25 4.30 -8.38
N ASP A 71 -7.83 5.15 -9.22
CA ASP A 71 -7.65 6.61 -9.19
C ASP A 71 -8.57 7.31 -8.16
N SER A 72 -9.42 6.58 -7.45
CA SER A 72 -10.45 7.14 -6.55
C SER A 72 -10.54 6.42 -5.20
N LEU A 73 -9.43 5.85 -4.74
CA LEU A 73 -9.35 5.12 -3.47
C LEU A 73 -8.98 6.05 -2.31
N SER A 74 -9.49 5.72 -1.13
CA SER A 74 -9.05 6.28 0.14
C SER A 74 -7.93 5.42 0.74
N SER A 75 -7.01 6.05 1.47
CA SER A 75 -5.98 5.32 2.20
C SER A 75 -6.57 4.56 3.38
N GLN A 76 -5.92 3.46 3.76
CA GLN A 76 -6.28 2.68 4.95
C GLN A 76 -6.28 3.54 6.22
N GLU A 77 -5.32 4.47 6.34
CA GLU A 77 -5.27 5.45 7.43
C GLU A 77 -6.48 6.38 7.45
N ALA A 78 -6.91 6.87 6.28
CA ALA A 78 -8.05 7.80 6.16
C ALA A 78 -9.38 7.17 6.62
N VAL A 79 -9.52 5.85 6.47
CA VAL A 79 -10.71 5.10 6.90
C VAL A 79 -10.52 4.41 8.25
N SER A 80 -9.40 4.65 8.94
CA SER A 80 -9.05 3.97 10.21
C SER A 80 -9.20 2.45 10.10
N TYR A 81 -8.58 1.87 9.07
CA TYR A 81 -8.55 0.43 8.85
C TYR A 81 -7.94 -0.29 10.06
N GLN A 82 -8.51 -1.45 10.38
CA GLN A 82 -8.04 -2.34 11.43
C GLN A 82 -8.22 -3.78 10.94
N GLU A 83 -7.29 -4.66 11.30
CA GLU A 83 -7.30 -6.07 10.87
C GLU A 83 -8.36 -6.90 11.62
N GLU A 84 -8.77 -6.45 12.79
CA GLU A 84 -9.79 -7.12 13.61
C GLU A 84 -11.20 -6.56 13.31
N PRO A 85 -12.25 -7.39 13.45
CA PRO A 85 -13.62 -6.94 13.26
C PRO A 85 -14.07 -5.99 14.38
N ARG A 86 -15.12 -5.20 14.14
CA ARG A 86 -15.73 -4.32 15.15
C ARG A 86 -17.18 -4.69 15.40
N GLU A 87 -17.48 -5.25 16.57
CA GLU A 87 -18.87 -5.54 16.98
C GLU A 87 -19.64 -6.41 15.95
N GLY A 88 -18.95 -7.36 15.31
CA GLY A 88 -19.53 -8.21 14.25
C GLY A 88 -19.56 -7.57 12.85
N GLN A 89 -19.11 -6.33 12.72
CA GLN A 89 -18.90 -5.65 11.43
C GLN A 89 -17.51 -6.02 10.91
N GLN A 90 -17.47 -6.59 9.70
CA GLN A 90 -16.24 -7.04 9.06
C GLN A 90 -16.28 -6.79 7.54
N CYS A 91 -15.15 -6.92 6.86
CA CYS A 91 -15.09 -6.67 5.44
C CYS A 91 -15.91 -7.69 4.65
N SER A 92 -15.90 -8.97 5.03
CA SER A 92 -16.65 -10.02 4.31
C SER A 92 -18.18 -9.83 4.29
N ASN A 93 -18.75 -9.03 5.19
CA ASN A 93 -20.16 -8.63 5.17
C ASN A 93 -20.38 -7.14 4.81
N CYS A 94 -19.36 -6.48 4.26
CA CYS A 94 -19.42 -5.10 3.81
C CYS A 94 -19.75 -5.00 2.32
N GLN A 95 -20.65 -4.10 1.95
CA GLN A 95 -21.08 -3.87 0.56
C GLN A 95 -19.92 -3.54 -0.40
N PHE A 96 -18.84 -2.93 0.11
CA PHE A 96 -17.68 -2.54 -0.70
C PHE A 96 -16.60 -3.62 -0.81
N TYR A 97 -16.75 -4.75 -0.13
CA TYR A 97 -15.75 -5.81 -0.18
C TYR A 97 -15.76 -6.53 -1.51
N ILE A 98 -14.57 -6.76 -2.04
CA ILE A 98 -14.30 -7.59 -3.21
C ILE A 98 -13.75 -8.88 -2.66
N GLU A 99 -14.46 -9.98 -2.89
CA GLU A 99 -14.07 -11.31 -2.44
C GLU A 99 -12.71 -11.71 -2.99
N ASP A 100 -12.09 -12.67 -2.32
CA ASP A 100 -10.89 -13.33 -2.82
C ASP A 100 -11.20 -14.00 -4.18
N ILE A 101 -10.59 -13.50 -5.25
CA ILE A 101 -10.72 -14.03 -6.61
C ILE A 101 -9.45 -14.76 -7.08
N ASN A 102 -8.35 -14.65 -6.34
CA ASN A 102 -7.04 -15.20 -6.71
C ASN A 102 -6.67 -16.45 -5.88
N GLY A 103 -7.42 -16.74 -4.81
CA GLY A 103 -7.30 -17.88 -3.93
C GLY A 103 -6.26 -17.75 -2.82
N ASP A 104 -5.84 -16.53 -2.46
CA ASP A 104 -4.84 -16.29 -1.40
C ASP A 104 -5.46 -16.03 -0.01
N GLY A 105 -6.78 -15.96 0.08
CA GLY A 105 -7.54 -15.68 1.30
C GLY A 105 -7.68 -14.19 1.63
N ILE A 106 -7.15 -13.30 0.80
CA ILE A 106 -7.20 -11.85 0.97
C ILE A 106 -7.98 -11.22 -0.18
N GLY A 107 -8.86 -10.28 0.14
CA GLY A 107 -9.67 -9.58 -0.84
C GLY A 107 -9.18 -8.17 -1.12
N ALA A 108 -10.08 -7.37 -1.69
CA ALA A 108 -9.88 -5.93 -1.87
C ALA A 108 -11.15 -5.16 -1.47
N CYS A 109 -11.13 -3.83 -1.60
CA CYS A 109 -12.29 -2.98 -1.36
C CYS A 109 -12.53 -2.04 -2.53
N ALA A 110 -13.77 -1.75 -2.90
CA ALA A 110 -14.03 -0.84 -4.01
C ALA A 110 -13.57 0.61 -3.76
N ILE A 111 -13.40 1.00 -2.49
CA ILE A 111 -13.14 2.39 -2.08
C ILE A 111 -11.85 2.59 -1.25
N VAL A 112 -11.19 1.52 -0.80
CA VAL A 112 -9.97 1.59 0.03
C VAL A 112 -8.80 0.97 -0.72
N GLU A 113 -7.65 1.63 -0.72
CA GLU A 113 -6.42 1.07 -1.30
C GLU A 113 -5.84 -0.08 -0.47
N GLY A 114 -4.97 -0.85 -1.11
CA GLY A 114 -4.35 -2.03 -0.52
C GLY A 114 -5.25 -3.25 -0.50
N GLU A 115 -4.63 -4.35 -0.07
CA GLU A 115 -5.25 -5.63 0.22
C GLU A 115 -6.09 -5.54 1.50
N ILE A 116 -7.21 -6.27 1.54
CA ILE A 116 -8.22 -6.17 2.60
C ILE A 116 -8.56 -7.57 3.10
N ALA A 117 -8.28 -7.84 4.37
CA ALA A 117 -8.63 -9.11 4.99
C ALA A 117 -10.15 -9.23 5.20
N PRO A 118 -10.76 -10.41 5.03
CA PRO A 118 -12.21 -10.59 5.19
C PRO A 118 -12.72 -10.27 6.61
N GLU A 119 -11.92 -10.51 7.64
CA GLU A 119 -12.24 -10.18 9.04
C GLU A 119 -11.97 -8.73 9.44
N ALA A 120 -11.35 -7.93 8.57
CA ALA A 120 -10.97 -6.56 8.88
C ALA A 120 -12.17 -5.61 8.99
N TYR A 121 -11.94 -4.38 9.45
CA TYR A 121 -12.95 -3.34 9.54
C TYR A 121 -12.38 -1.95 9.19
N CYS A 122 -13.24 -1.06 8.68
CA CYS A 122 -12.94 0.36 8.57
C CYS A 122 -14.20 1.20 8.85
N VAL A 123 -14.03 2.50 9.12
CA VAL A 123 -15.14 3.41 9.46
C VAL A 123 -16.12 3.66 8.32
N SER A 124 -15.76 3.28 7.08
CA SER A 124 -16.62 3.34 5.90
C SER A 124 -17.45 2.06 5.70
N TYR A 125 -17.53 1.20 6.71
CA TYR A 125 -18.34 -0.02 6.67
C TYR A 125 -19.81 0.28 6.34
N VAL A 126 -20.36 -0.52 5.43
CA VAL A 126 -21.78 -0.54 5.09
C VAL A 126 -22.20 -1.99 4.99
N GLU A 127 -23.20 -2.39 5.79
CA GLU A 127 -23.70 -3.76 5.81
C GLU A 127 -24.24 -4.18 4.44
N TYR A 128 -23.86 -5.38 4.00
CA TYR A 128 -24.39 -6.00 2.79
C TYR A 128 -25.64 -6.83 3.12
N GLU A 129 -26.81 -6.33 2.68
CA GLU A 129 -28.12 -6.95 2.90
C GLU A 129 -28.51 -7.97 1.79
N GLY A 130 -27.53 -8.68 1.23
CA GLY A 130 -27.66 -9.53 0.03
C GLY A 130 -28.81 -10.53 0.03
#